data_AF-A0A967DCL1-F1
#
_entry.id   AF-A0A967DCL1-F1
#
_cell.length_a   1.000
_cell.length_b   1.000
_cell.length_c   1.000
_cell.angle_alpha   90.00
_cell.angle_beta   90.00
_cell.angle_gamma   90.00
#
_symmetry.space_group_name_H-M   'P 1'
#
loop_
_entity.id
_entity.type
_entity.pdbx_description
1 polymer ?
#
loop_
_entity_poly.entity_id
_entity_poly.type
_entity_poly.pdbx_seq_one_letter_code
_entity_poly.pdbx_strand_id
1 'polypeptide(L)'
;MGQNKVVLNNGTRWNPGVVRHLLPAVSHERLLLKAGFLHPQTSPPILRVGSKRAVGVRTDSVGEFYSFHLAGLEPEHTYRLELLDSRGKALCEPWPISTFPGPQAQPKRVRLLVYTCAGGHPATRNPDTGGPYWVSLEARRKLLATGLAYQPDAVIAIGDHVYWDLRSPVGSLSLGNSPVARQLVGQFDRSQPAMGGENERKLKLVVTPQVCDLYGTLFRSTPVFFVQDDHDYFENDEATEQMVTFPPDDFMLRLARASQSLYYPEFLPDANRPLGLPSAGGADRMPGVGESFGTLRYGKLLEILMYDCRRHMSLKGPVGGFLPDSAEEWLMQRMTAQETHHVVNLPSTPIGWAAGKWGEWYPDLLQPNGKLGTANAKYWWQQGWRLQHDRLLQRASSMQRIPLFLSGDLHALAEGRIHRYGKLDFSRNPVVSVLTGPIGTGPKAWPSVWRGTPPQPPSGLEIEEGLKPLEKNGFSILDFTEDQMEAQFFSWKMDEPEQRLDDLKPFHRFTAKRRA
;
A
#
# COMPACT_ATOMS: atom_id res chain seq x y z
N MET A 1 6.85 -21.42 15.60
CA MET A 1 8.06 -20.70 15.12
C MET A 1 8.70 -21.52 14.01
N GLY A 2 8.22 -21.37 12.78
CA GLY A 2 8.83 -21.96 11.59
C GLY A 2 9.96 -21.05 11.11
N GLN A 3 11.15 -21.61 10.97
CA GLN A 3 12.33 -20.90 10.50
C GLN A 3 12.11 -20.26 9.11
N ASN A 4 12.40 -18.95 8.98
CA ASN A 4 12.38 -18.14 7.75
C ASN A 4 13.12 -18.81 6.58
N LYS A 5 12.42 -19.49 5.67
CA LYS A 5 13.01 -19.96 4.40
C LYS A 5 12.91 -18.86 3.36
N VAL A 6 14.04 -18.23 3.06
CA VAL A 6 14.26 -17.43 1.85
C VAL A 6 15.53 -18.01 1.23
N VAL A 7 15.39 -18.70 0.09
CA VAL A 7 16.52 -19.23 -0.68
C VAL A 7 16.98 -18.10 -1.60
N LEU A 8 18.23 -17.66 -1.44
CA LEU A 8 18.88 -16.77 -2.40
C LEU A 8 19.38 -17.60 -3.59
N ASN A 9 19.60 -16.93 -4.74
CA ASN A 9 20.04 -17.51 -6.02
C ASN A 9 21.31 -18.39 -5.98
N ASN A 10 22.01 -18.49 -4.84
CA ASN A 10 23.22 -19.30 -4.66
C ASN A 10 23.09 -20.42 -3.60
N GLY A 11 21.89 -20.74 -3.10
CA GLY A 11 21.68 -21.82 -2.13
C GLY A 11 22.18 -21.56 -0.69
N THR A 12 22.84 -20.43 -0.43
CA THR A 12 23.19 -19.96 0.92
C THR A 12 22.09 -19.08 1.52
N ARG A 13 21.71 -19.37 2.76
CA ARG A 13 20.61 -18.71 3.49
C ARG A 13 21.17 -17.52 4.27
N TRP A 14 20.72 -16.31 3.95
CA TRP A 14 21.06 -15.11 4.72
C TRP A 14 20.61 -15.25 6.18
N ASN A 15 21.51 -14.96 7.12
CA ASN A 15 21.25 -15.10 8.54
C ASN A 15 20.65 -13.82 9.16
N PRO A 16 19.38 -13.85 9.60
CA PRO A 16 18.75 -12.69 10.26
C PRO A 16 19.32 -12.37 11.63
N GLY A 17 20.07 -13.26 12.26
CA GLY A 17 20.54 -13.07 13.64
C GLY A 17 19.37 -12.73 14.57
N VAL A 18 19.42 -11.56 15.20
CA VAL A 18 18.36 -11.07 16.13
C VAL A 18 17.35 -10.14 15.46
N VAL A 19 17.48 -9.88 14.16
CA VAL A 19 16.59 -9.00 13.41
C VAL A 19 15.30 -9.74 13.05
N ARG A 20 14.16 -9.14 13.37
CA ARG A 20 12.84 -9.67 13.06
C ARG A 20 12.37 -9.23 11.68
N HIS A 21 12.48 -7.93 11.36
CA HIS A 21 12.10 -7.41 10.05
C HIS A 21 12.99 -6.26 9.58
N LEU A 22 13.06 -6.09 8.26
CA LEU A 22 13.79 -5.01 7.58
C LEU A 22 12.97 -4.55 6.38
N LEU A 23 12.54 -3.28 6.38
CA LEU A 23 11.83 -2.65 5.27
C LEU A 23 12.55 -1.35 4.88
N PRO A 24 13.31 -1.35 3.76
CA PRO A 24 14.00 -0.17 3.27
C PRO A 24 13.14 0.61 2.25
N ALA A 25 13.20 1.94 2.29
CA ALA A 25 12.83 2.82 1.18
C ALA A 25 14.08 3.59 0.74
N VAL A 26 14.22 3.83 -0.56
CA VAL A 26 15.34 4.60 -1.12
C VAL A 26 14.84 5.70 -2.05
N SER A 27 15.64 6.74 -2.17
CA SER A 27 15.63 7.62 -3.33
C SER A 27 16.96 7.50 -4.05
N HIS A 28 17.25 8.43 -4.95
CA HIS A 28 18.56 8.50 -5.59
C HIS A 28 19.69 8.89 -4.62
N GLU A 29 19.39 9.49 -3.47
CA GLU A 29 20.42 9.97 -2.53
C GLU A 29 20.12 9.67 -1.05
N ARG A 30 19.02 8.96 -0.75
CA ARG A 30 18.58 8.69 0.63
C ARG A 30 18.20 7.24 0.83
N LEU A 31 18.34 6.80 2.07
CA LEU A 31 17.84 5.53 2.59
C LEU A 31 17.06 5.81 3.87
N LEU A 32 15.86 5.24 3.97
CA LEU A 32 15.12 5.07 5.21
C LEU A 32 14.93 3.57 5.45
N LEU A 33 15.38 3.07 6.60
CA LEU A 33 15.21 1.68 6.99
C LEU A 33 14.40 1.59 8.27
N LYS A 34 13.29 0.85 8.25
CA LYS A 34 12.61 0.39 9.46
C LYS A 34 13.14 -0.99 9.84
N ALA A 35 13.49 -1.17 11.11
CA ALA A 35 13.96 -2.44 11.64
C ALA A 35 13.26 -2.78 12.96
N GLY A 36 12.89 -4.04 13.09
CA GLY A 36 12.39 -4.63 14.33
C GLY A 36 13.32 -5.74 14.81
N PHE A 37 13.40 -5.93 16.12
CA PHE A 37 14.28 -6.92 16.75
C PHE A 37 13.47 -7.96 17.53
N LEU A 38 14.03 -9.16 17.68
CA LEU A 38 13.42 -10.24 18.48
C LEU A 38 13.38 -9.91 19.98
N HIS A 39 14.28 -9.05 20.43
CA HIS A 39 14.39 -8.58 21.80
C HIS A 39 14.72 -7.08 21.84
N PRO A 40 14.30 -6.36 22.89
CA PRO A 40 14.70 -4.99 23.14
C PRO A 40 16.22 -4.76 23.04
N GLN A 41 16.63 -3.71 22.34
CA GLN A 41 18.02 -3.27 22.28
C GLN A 41 18.31 -2.32 23.46
N THR A 42 19.36 -2.63 24.24
CA THR A 42 19.76 -1.83 25.41
C THR A 42 20.42 -0.50 25.04
N SER A 43 20.88 -0.36 23.80
CA SER A 43 21.45 0.85 23.25
C SER A 43 21.09 0.97 21.77
N PRO A 44 21.01 2.19 21.22
CA PRO A 44 20.73 2.37 19.80
C PRO A 44 21.68 1.57 18.89
N PRO A 45 21.16 0.69 18.03
CA PRO A 45 21.94 0.01 17.00
C PRO A 45 22.51 1.01 15.98
N ILE A 46 23.51 0.60 15.22
CA ILE A 46 24.18 1.42 14.20
C ILE A 46 24.04 0.75 12.84
N LEU A 47 23.51 1.46 11.86
CA LEU A 47 23.50 1.06 10.45
C LEU A 47 24.71 1.66 9.74
N ARG A 48 25.55 0.83 9.11
CA ARG A 48 26.61 1.27 8.20
C ARG A 48 26.18 1.08 6.76
N VAL A 49 26.47 2.08 5.92
CA VAL A 49 26.18 2.10 4.48
C VAL A 49 27.43 2.64 3.78
N GLY A 50 28.28 1.73 3.29
CA GLY A 50 29.62 2.10 2.81
C GLY A 50 30.45 2.78 3.92
N SER A 51 30.94 3.99 3.65
CA SER A 51 31.70 4.81 4.63
C SER A 51 30.80 5.59 5.60
N LYS A 52 29.49 5.68 5.34
CA LYS A 52 28.54 6.43 6.16
C LYS A 52 27.93 5.54 7.25
N ARG A 53 27.43 6.18 8.31
CA ARG A 53 26.73 5.51 9.41
C ARG A 53 25.52 6.32 9.88
N ALA A 54 24.49 5.63 10.36
CA ALA A 54 23.36 6.21 11.08
C ALA A 54 23.17 5.49 12.42
N VAL A 55 22.94 6.26 13.47
CA VAL A 55 22.48 5.72 14.77
C VAL A 55 20.97 5.52 14.70
N GLY A 56 20.49 4.37 15.15
CA GLY A 56 19.07 4.05 15.13
C GLY A 56 18.27 4.98 16.04
N VAL A 57 17.19 5.54 15.51
CA VAL A 57 16.21 6.29 16.30
C VAL A 57 15.17 5.31 16.81
N ARG A 58 15.06 5.18 18.13
CA ARG A 58 14.05 4.32 18.76
C ARG A 58 12.65 4.87 18.45
N THR A 59 11.75 4.01 18.01
CA THR A 59 10.38 4.39 17.59
C THR A 59 9.29 3.83 18.51
N ASP A 60 9.65 2.92 19.42
CA ASP A 60 8.77 2.36 20.44
C ASP A 60 9.25 2.69 21.87
N SER A 61 8.45 2.32 22.87
CA SER A 61 8.76 2.60 24.28
C SER A 61 9.85 1.69 24.86
N VAL A 62 9.95 0.44 24.38
CA VAL A 62 10.79 -0.60 24.96
C VAL A 62 12.10 -0.87 24.21
N GLY A 63 12.26 -0.37 22.98
CA GLY A 63 13.49 -0.55 22.19
C GLY A 63 13.47 -1.78 21.31
N GLU A 64 12.32 -2.20 20.80
CA GLU A 64 12.22 -3.27 19.82
C GLU A 64 12.22 -2.74 18.38
N PHE A 65 11.91 -1.46 18.17
CA PHE A 65 11.72 -0.87 16.84
C PHE A 65 12.59 0.37 16.65
N TYR A 66 13.34 0.39 15.55
CA TYR A 66 14.23 1.49 15.20
C TYR A 66 14.08 1.92 13.74
N SER A 67 14.25 3.22 13.53
CA SER A 67 14.35 3.84 12.22
C SER A 67 15.77 4.32 11.97
N PHE A 68 16.27 4.15 10.75
CA PHE A 68 17.58 4.65 10.33
C PHE A 68 17.41 5.51 9.08
N HIS A 69 18.03 6.68 9.09
CA HIS A 69 17.96 7.62 7.98
C HIS A 69 19.38 7.99 7.54
N LEU A 70 19.66 7.88 6.25
CA LEU A 70 20.88 8.37 5.62
C LEU A 70 20.54 9.25 4.43
N ALA A 71 21.36 10.29 4.22
CA ALA A 71 21.27 11.19 3.07
C ALA A 71 22.65 11.38 2.42
N GLY A 72 22.64 12.00 1.24
CA GLY A 72 23.84 12.22 0.42
C GLY A 72 24.50 10.92 0.00
N LEU A 73 23.71 9.87 -0.24
CA LEU A 73 24.17 8.67 -0.94
C LEU A 73 24.35 9.00 -2.42
N GLU A 74 25.20 8.25 -3.10
CA GLU A 74 25.38 8.36 -4.54
C GLU A 74 24.19 7.73 -5.25
N PRO A 75 23.71 8.32 -6.37
CA PRO A 75 22.69 7.72 -7.21
C PRO A 75 23.23 6.49 -7.93
N GLU A 76 22.31 5.56 -8.25
CA GLU A 76 22.62 4.36 -9.03
C GLU A 76 23.77 3.52 -8.44
N HIS A 77 23.86 3.49 -7.11
CA HIS A 77 24.96 2.86 -6.38
C HIS A 77 24.46 1.74 -5.48
N THR A 78 25.13 0.58 -5.55
CA THR A 78 24.85 -0.57 -4.68
C THR A 78 25.74 -0.53 -3.45
N TYR A 79 25.12 -0.30 -2.29
CA TYR A 79 25.79 -0.30 -1.00
C TYR A 79 25.67 -1.66 -0.32
N ARG A 80 26.73 -2.06 0.40
CA ARG A 80 26.67 -3.13 1.39
C ARG A 80 26.29 -2.55 2.74
N LEU A 81 25.20 -3.07 3.33
CA LEU A 81 24.66 -2.65 4.62
C LEU A 81 25.16 -3.59 5.72
N GLU A 82 25.51 -3.02 6.86
CA GLU A 82 25.80 -3.74 8.10
C GLU A 82 24.99 -3.13 9.24
N LEU A 83 24.32 -3.99 10.02
CA LEU A 83 23.61 -3.57 11.22
C LEU A 83 24.36 -4.08 12.45
N LEU A 84 24.79 -3.16 13.31
CA LEU A 84 25.69 -3.43 14.42
C LEU A 84 25.03 -3.03 15.76
N ASP A 85 25.38 -3.72 16.84
CA ASP A 85 25.10 -3.27 18.19
C ASP A 85 26.01 -2.09 18.57
N SER A 86 25.79 -1.47 19.73
CA SER A 86 26.58 -0.33 20.22
C SER A 86 28.06 -0.65 20.47
N ARG A 87 28.45 -1.93 20.50
CA ARG A 87 29.82 -2.42 20.66
C ARG A 87 30.46 -2.84 19.33
N GLY A 88 29.76 -2.65 18.21
CA GLY A 88 30.23 -3.00 16.87
C GLY A 88 30.04 -4.47 16.50
N LYS A 89 29.29 -5.26 17.29
CA LYS A 89 28.96 -6.65 16.94
C LYS A 89 27.84 -6.67 15.90
N ALA A 90 27.99 -7.47 14.84
CA ALA A 90 26.94 -7.66 13.86
C ALA A 90 25.67 -8.26 14.48
N LEU A 91 24.51 -7.66 14.18
CA LEU A 91 23.19 -8.08 14.62
C LEU A 91 22.53 -9.07 13.63
N CYS A 92 22.98 -9.06 12.38
CA CYS A 92 22.61 -9.96 11.30
C CYS A 92 23.73 -10.02 10.24
N GLU A 93 23.60 -10.90 9.25
CA GLU A 93 24.48 -10.88 8.09
C GLU A 93 24.31 -9.59 7.26
N PRO A 94 25.38 -9.09 6.61
CA PRO A 94 25.31 -7.94 5.71
C PRO A 94 24.44 -8.24 4.47
N TRP A 95 23.90 -7.21 3.83
CA TRP A 95 23.10 -7.36 2.60
C TRP A 95 23.25 -6.15 1.67
N PRO A 96 22.98 -6.28 0.36
CA PRO A 96 23.03 -5.15 -0.56
C PRO A 96 21.73 -4.34 -0.58
N ILE A 97 21.83 -3.05 -0.91
CA ILE A 97 20.72 -2.19 -1.36
C ILE A 97 21.23 -1.24 -2.45
N SER A 98 20.40 -0.91 -3.43
CA SER A 98 20.75 0.05 -4.48
C SER A 98 19.91 1.32 -4.35
N THR A 99 20.54 2.48 -4.49
CA THR A 99 19.84 3.77 -4.66
C THR A 99 19.30 3.89 -6.09
N PHE A 100 18.27 4.72 -6.27
CA PHE A 100 17.70 4.95 -7.60
C PHE A 100 18.61 5.82 -8.49
N PRO A 101 18.40 5.82 -9.82
CA PRO A 101 19.08 6.74 -10.71
C PRO A 101 18.78 8.21 -10.35
N GLY A 102 19.78 9.07 -10.51
CA GLY A 102 19.65 10.50 -10.26
C GLY A 102 18.58 11.15 -11.16
N PRO A 103 17.96 12.28 -10.77
CA PRO A 103 16.80 12.84 -11.49
C PRO A 103 17.04 13.17 -12.97
N GLN A 104 18.31 13.37 -13.36
CA GLN A 104 18.71 13.65 -14.74
C GLN A 104 19.13 12.41 -15.55
N ALA A 105 19.29 11.25 -14.89
CA ALA A 105 19.64 9.99 -15.53
C ALA A 105 18.52 9.52 -16.47
N GLN A 106 18.86 8.78 -17.51
CA GLN A 106 17.92 8.25 -18.51
C GLN A 106 17.92 6.72 -18.50
N PRO A 107 17.45 6.09 -17.39
CA PRO A 107 17.39 4.65 -17.32
C PRO A 107 16.47 4.11 -18.42
N LYS A 108 16.85 2.96 -18.99
CA LYS A 108 16.12 2.36 -20.11
C LYS A 108 14.95 1.50 -19.69
N ARG A 109 14.95 1.05 -18.43
CA ARG A 109 13.87 0.27 -17.86
C ARG A 109 13.76 0.47 -16.36
N VAL A 110 12.58 0.19 -15.82
CA VAL A 110 12.35 -0.06 -14.39
C VAL A 110 11.27 -1.10 -14.23
N ARG A 111 11.45 -2.04 -13.30
CA ARG A 111 10.49 -3.08 -12.95
C ARG A 111 9.93 -2.86 -11.56
N LEU A 112 8.62 -2.96 -11.42
CA LEU A 112 7.92 -2.84 -10.15
C LEU A 112 7.17 -4.13 -9.82
N LEU A 113 7.16 -4.48 -8.54
CA LEU A 113 6.16 -5.39 -7.96
C LEU A 113 5.12 -4.55 -7.23
N VAL A 114 3.85 -4.70 -7.58
CA VAL A 114 2.76 -3.92 -6.97
C VAL A 114 1.64 -4.84 -6.51
N TYR A 115 1.14 -4.63 -5.29
CA TYR A 115 0.06 -5.41 -4.69
C TYR A 115 -0.73 -4.59 -3.66
N THR A 116 -1.87 -5.13 -3.20
CA THR A 116 -2.73 -4.53 -2.18
C THR A 116 -3.15 -5.54 -1.10
N CYS A 117 -3.85 -5.11 -0.05
CA CYS A 117 -4.59 -5.95 0.89
C CYS A 117 -3.79 -7.14 1.44
N ALA A 118 -2.58 -6.87 1.93
CA ALA A 118 -1.66 -7.91 2.40
C ALA A 118 -1.85 -8.28 3.88
N GLY A 119 -2.57 -7.44 4.62
CA GLY A 119 -2.91 -7.66 6.01
C GLY A 119 -3.77 -8.90 6.25
N GLY A 120 -4.20 -9.06 7.49
CA GLY A 120 -5.06 -10.15 7.93
C GLY A 120 -4.42 -10.89 9.08
N HIS A 121 -4.91 -10.66 10.29
CA HIS A 121 -4.33 -11.21 11.50
C HIS A 121 -4.52 -12.74 11.57
N PRO A 122 -3.47 -13.54 11.83
CA PRO A 122 -3.56 -15.01 11.80
C PRO A 122 -4.48 -15.60 12.89
N ALA A 123 -4.84 -14.83 13.92
CA ALA A 123 -5.81 -15.24 14.93
C ALA A 123 -7.28 -14.99 14.53
N THR A 124 -7.55 -14.21 13.48
CA THR A 124 -8.92 -14.00 13.00
C THR A 124 -9.47 -15.33 12.47
N ARG A 125 -10.72 -15.63 12.81
CA ARG A 125 -11.41 -16.87 12.41
C ARG A 125 -12.68 -16.52 11.66
N ASN A 126 -13.00 -17.33 10.67
CA ASN A 126 -14.30 -17.26 10.01
C ASN A 126 -15.37 -17.68 11.04
N PRO A 127 -16.31 -16.80 11.40
CA PRO A 127 -17.31 -17.11 12.43
C PRO A 127 -18.26 -18.23 12.01
N ASP A 128 -18.47 -18.43 10.71
CA ASP A 128 -19.44 -19.42 10.20
C ASP A 128 -18.85 -20.83 10.13
N THR A 129 -17.54 -20.95 9.89
CA THR A 129 -16.89 -22.25 9.68
C THR A 129 -15.88 -22.61 10.76
N GLY A 130 -15.50 -21.66 11.63
CA GLY A 130 -14.36 -21.77 12.53
C GLY A 130 -12.99 -21.82 11.83
N GLY A 131 -12.98 -21.81 10.49
CA GLY A 131 -11.79 -21.91 9.66
C GLY A 131 -11.03 -20.59 9.49
N PRO A 132 -10.07 -20.54 8.54
CA PRO A 132 -9.30 -19.34 8.27
C PRO A 132 -10.18 -18.21 7.71
N TYR A 133 -10.06 -17.02 8.30
CA TYR A 133 -10.67 -15.80 7.74
C TYR A 133 -9.80 -15.22 6.61
N TRP A 134 -8.48 -15.31 6.76
CA TRP A 134 -7.47 -14.76 5.86
C TRP A 134 -6.59 -15.87 5.26
N VAL A 135 -5.90 -15.55 4.17
CA VAL A 135 -4.82 -16.41 3.65
C VAL A 135 -3.75 -16.59 4.74
N SER A 136 -3.19 -17.80 4.84
CA SER A 136 -2.14 -18.10 5.81
C SER A 136 -0.91 -17.20 5.60
N LEU A 137 -0.13 -16.94 6.67
CA LEU A 137 1.12 -16.19 6.53
C LEU A 137 2.11 -16.90 5.58
N GLU A 138 2.14 -18.23 5.57
CA GLU A 138 3.01 -19.00 4.68
C GLU A 138 2.65 -18.77 3.21
N ALA A 139 1.38 -18.90 2.83
CA ALA A 139 0.94 -18.71 1.45
C ALA A 139 1.15 -17.27 0.98
N ARG A 140 0.86 -16.28 1.83
CA ARG A 140 1.17 -14.86 1.54
C ARG A 140 2.65 -14.63 1.31
N ARG A 141 3.52 -15.21 2.15
CA ARG A 141 4.98 -15.12 1.99
C ARG A 141 5.46 -15.78 0.70
N LYS A 142 4.87 -16.90 0.29
CA LYS A 142 5.17 -17.53 -1.01
C LYS A 142 4.76 -16.61 -2.17
N LEU A 143 3.57 -16.01 -2.16
CA LEU A 143 3.16 -15.02 -3.17
C LEU A 143 4.18 -13.88 -3.30
N LEU A 144 4.57 -13.27 -2.17
CA LEU A 144 5.55 -12.18 -2.17
C LEU A 144 6.93 -12.65 -2.65
N ALA A 145 7.40 -13.82 -2.22
CA ALA A 145 8.66 -14.39 -2.68
C ALA A 145 8.65 -14.67 -4.18
N THR A 146 7.54 -15.17 -4.73
CA THR A 146 7.36 -15.39 -6.16
C THR A 146 7.38 -14.07 -6.93
N GLY A 147 6.77 -13.01 -6.42
CA GLY A 147 6.90 -11.67 -7.00
C GLY A 147 8.34 -11.15 -6.99
N LEU A 148 9.07 -11.32 -5.88
CA LEU A 148 10.48 -10.92 -5.77
C LEU A 148 11.40 -11.73 -6.71
N ALA A 149 11.04 -12.95 -7.08
CA ALA A 149 11.82 -13.76 -8.02
C ALA A 149 11.93 -13.11 -9.41
N TYR A 150 11.01 -12.18 -9.75
CA TYR A 150 11.09 -11.36 -10.95
C TYR A 150 12.07 -10.18 -10.84
N GLN A 151 12.78 -10.05 -9.72
CA GLN A 151 13.81 -9.04 -9.45
C GLN A 151 13.32 -7.61 -9.71
N PRO A 152 12.25 -7.16 -9.03
CA PRO A 152 11.79 -5.79 -9.17
C PRO A 152 12.84 -4.81 -8.62
N ASP A 153 12.94 -3.64 -9.25
CA ASP A 153 13.74 -2.51 -8.77
C ASP A 153 13.11 -1.85 -7.53
N ALA A 154 11.79 -1.94 -7.41
CA ALA A 154 11.03 -1.47 -6.25
C ALA A 154 9.72 -2.24 -6.05
N VAL A 155 9.22 -2.24 -4.82
CA VAL A 155 7.94 -2.82 -4.41
C VAL A 155 6.99 -1.71 -3.96
N ILE A 156 5.71 -1.80 -4.29
CA ILE A 156 4.67 -0.90 -3.79
C ILE A 156 3.52 -1.72 -3.20
N ALA A 157 3.21 -1.45 -1.94
CA ALA A 157 2.08 -2.01 -1.21
C ALA A 157 0.99 -0.93 -1.09
N ILE A 158 -0.17 -1.19 -1.68
CA ILE A 158 -1.29 -0.23 -1.72
C ILE A 158 -2.33 -0.63 -0.67
N GLY A 159 -2.42 0.08 0.43
CA GLY A 159 -3.48 -0.05 1.42
C GLY A 159 -3.51 -1.36 2.20
N ASP A 160 -4.36 -1.37 3.23
CA ASP A 160 -4.81 -2.56 3.93
C ASP A 160 -3.66 -3.46 4.42
N HIS A 161 -2.67 -2.82 5.04
CA HIS A 161 -1.55 -3.53 5.65
C HIS A 161 -1.97 -4.20 6.96
N VAL A 162 -3.01 -3.67 7.60
CA VAL A 162 -3.57 -4.15 8.88
C VAL A 162 -5.08 -4.32 8.70
N TYR A 163 -5.64 -5.45 9.13
CA TYR A 163 -7.08 -5.62 9.30
C TYR A 163 -7.39 -5.87 10.78
N TRP A 164 -7.93 -4.84 11.46
CA TRP A 164 -8.28 -4.92 12.88
C TRP A 164 -9.32 -3.88 13.28
N ASP A 165 -10.46 -3.88 12.60
CA ASP A 165 -11.51 -2.90 12.83
C ASP A 165 -12.01 -2.89 14.26
N LEU A 166 -12.09 -1.71 14.87
CA LEU A 166 -12.40 -1.55 16.28
C LEU A 166 -13.88 -1.25 16.52
N ARG A 167 -14.53 -0.47 15.65
CA ARG A 167 -15.89 0.04 15.85
C ARG A 167 -16.77 0.02 14.60
N SER A 168 -16.21 -0.18 13.40
CA SER A 168 -17.01 -0.29 12.17
C SER A 168 -18.21 -1.22 12.42
N PRO A 169 -19.47 -0.76 12.20
CA PRO A 169 -20.66 -1.47 12.63
C PRO A 169 -20.73 -2.94 12.19
N VAL A 170 -20.21 -3.23 10.99
CA VAL A 170 -20.23 -4.57 10.41
C VAL A 170 -18.85 -5.22 10.53
N GLY A 171 -17.79 -4.57 10.02
CA GLY A 171 -16.44 -5.14 9.98
C GLY A 171 -15.88 -5.53 11.35
N SER A 172 -16.05 -4.69 12.38
CA SER A 172 -15.44 -4.88 13.70
C SER A 172 -15.87 -6.18 14.40
N LEU A 173 -17.11 -6.64 14.14
CA LEU A 173 -17.66 -7.84 14.78
C LEU A 173 -16.89 -9.12 14.42
N SER A 174 -16.31 -9.17 13.21
CA SER A 174 -15.47 -10.28 12.75
C SER A 174 -13.97 -10.02 12.98
N LEU A 175 -13.60 -8.77 13.27
CA LEU A 175 -12.21 -8.33 13.38
C LEU A 175 -11.88 -7.94 14.84
N GLY A 176 -11.50 -6.68 15.08
CA GLY A 176 -10.92 -6.21 16.34
C GLY A 176 -11.88 -6.24 17.54
N ASN A 177 -13.19 -6.41 17.31
CA ASN A 177 -14.20 -6.56 18.36
C ASN A 177 -14.78 -7.98 18.48
N SER A 178 -14.29 -8.93 17.67
CA SER A 178 -14.66 -10.34 17.81
C SER A 178 -14.31 -10.91 19.19
N PRO A 179 -14.99 -11.97 19.68
CA PRO A 179 -14.64 -12.59 20.96
C PRO A 179 -13.16 -13.04 21.05
N VAL A 180 -12.63 -13.59 19.95
CA VAL A 180 -11.22 -14.03 19.86
C VAL A 180 -10.28 -12.83 19.95
N ALA A 181 -10.58 -11.74 19.25
CA ALA A 181 -9.79 -10.51 19.31
C ALA A 181 -9.77 -9.90 20.72
N ARG A 182 -10.93 -9.82 21.38
CA ARG A 182 -11.03 -9.30 22.76
C ARG A 182 -10.29 -10.16 23.77
N GLN A 183 -10.28 -11.49 23.60
CA GLN A 183 -9.49 -12.36 24.46
C GLN A 183 -7.98 -12.20 24.21
N LEU A 184 -7.57 -12.06 22.96
CA LEU A 184 -6.16 -11.98 22.58
C LEU A 184 -5.52 -10.64 22.93
N VAL A 185 -6.20 -9.54 22.63
CA VAL A 185 -5.64 -8.18 22.69
C VAL A 185 -6.30 -7.35 23.80
N GLY A 186 -7.55 -7.63 24.13
CA GLY A 186 -8.39 -6.74 24.91
C GLY A 186 -8.90 -5.55 24.08
N GLN A 187 -9.45 -4.54 24.75
CA GLN A 187 -9.97 -3.33 24.10
C GLN A 187 -8.98 -2.17 24.23
N PHE A 188 -8.81 -1.39 23.18
CA PHE A 188 -8.04 -0.16 23.23
C PHE A 188 -8.73 0.87 24.13
N ASP A 189 -7.95 1.56 24.96
CA ASP A 189 -8.46 2.69 25.74
C ASP A 189 -8.24 3.99 24.94
N ARG A 190 -9.31 4.50 24.36
CA ARG A 190 -9.26 5.68 23.48
C ARG A 190 -8.96 6.99 24.22
N SER A 191 -9.02 6.98 25.57
CA SER A 191 -8.62 8.12 26.40
C SER A 191 -7.10 8.20 26.60
N GLN A 192 -6.37 7.12 26.31
CA GLN A 192 -4.93 7.03 26.48
C GLN A 192 -4.18 7.25 25.17
N PRO A 193 -2.89 7.66 25.22
CA PRO A 193 -2.05 7.70 24.03
C PRO A 193 -1.96 6.33 23.32
N ALA A 194 -1.70 6.35 22.01
CA ALA A 194 -1.44 5.11 21.25
C ALA A 194 -0.07 4.48 21.61
N MET A 195 0.90 5.31 21.98
CA MET A 195 2.28 4.93 22.31
C MET A 195 2.57 5.15 23.81
N GLY A 196 3.56 4.44 24.36
CA GLY A 196 4.07 4.66 25.72
C GLY A 196 3.35 3.92 26.84
N GLY A 197 2.42 3.02 26.52
CA GLY A 197 1.63 2.30 27.54
C GLY A 197 0.90 1.09 26.98
N GLU A 198 -0.23 0.74 27.61
CA GLU A 198 -0.97 -0.49 27.30
C GLU A 198 -1.52 -0.52 25.85
N ASN A 199 -1.90 0.63 25.29
CA ASN A 199 -2.30 0.72 23.89
C ASN A 199 -1.13 0.38 22.94
N GLU A 200 0.12 0.70 23.29
CA GLU A 200 1.29 0.34 22.46
C GLU A 200 1.47 -1.18 22.46
N ARG A 201 1.32 -1.81 23.63
CA ARG A 201 1.37 -3.27 23.76
C ARG A 201 0.29 -3.94 22.88
N LYS A 202 -0.93 -3.42 22.93
CA LYS A 202 -2.06 -3.89 22.11
C LYS A 202 -1.80 -3.67 20.62
N LEU A 203 -1.33 -2.49 20.23
CA LEU A 203 -0.94 -2.16 18.87
C LEU A 203 0.07 -3.18 18.33
N LYS A 204 1.12 -3.48 19.12
CA LYS A 204 2.13 -4.47 18.73
C LYS A 204 1.56 -5.87 18.57
N LEU A 205 0.64 -6.29 19.44
CA LEU A 205 -0.05 -7.59 19.28
C LEU A 205 -0.85 -7.66 17.98
N VAL A 206 -1.46 -6.55 17.57
CA VAL A 206 -2.25 -6.48 16.34
C VAL A 206 -1.40 -6.41 15.08
N VAL A 207 -0.41 -5.53 15.05
CA VAL A 207 0.28 -5.15 13.80
C VAL A 207 1.46 -6.07 13.50
N THR A 208 2.19 -6.53 14.53
CA THR A 208 3.39 -7.35 14.33
C THR A 208 3.14 -8.61 13.50
N PRO A 209 2.07 -9.39 13.73
CA PRO A 209 1.79 -10.58 12.92
C PRO A 209 1.43 -10.27 11.46
N GLN A 210 0.96 -9.05 11.19
CA GLN A 210 0.48 -8.63 9.87
C GLN A 210 1.57 -7.96 9.04
N VAL A 211 2.56 -7.36 9.69
CA VAL A 211 3.65 -6.64 9.01
C VAL A 211 5.01 -7.31 9.25
N CYS A 212 5.49 -7.39 10.51
CA CYS A 212 6.79 -8.01 10.80
C CYS A 212 6.84 -9.47 10.39
N ASP A 213 5.84 -10.27 10.76
CA ASP A 213 5.89 -11.71 10.51
C ASP A 213 5.58 -12.03 9.04
N LEU A 214 4.77 -11.18 8.39
CA LEU A 214 4.52 -11.27 6.95
C LEU A 214 5.78 -10.99 6.15
N TYR A 215 6.41 -9.82 6.30
CA TYR A 215 7.55 -9.45 5.47
C TYR A 215 8.87 -10.03 6.00
N GLY A 216 9.06 -10.04 7.31
CA GLY A 216 10.34 -10.38 7.94
C GLY A 216 11.47 -9.62 7.24
N THR A 217 12.42 -10.36 6.67
CA THR A 217 13.55 -9.79 5.92
C THR A 217 13.50 -10.09 4.42
N LEU A 218 12.31 -10.45 3.89
CA LEU A 218 12.10 -10.73 2.46
C LEU A 218 12.53 -9.55 1.59
N PHE A 219 12.09 -8.33 1.93
CA PHE A 219 12.35 -7.11 1.16
C PHE A 219 13.63 -6.37 1.56
N ARG A 220 14.51 -6.96 2.37
CA ARG A 220 15.70 -6.24 2.91
C ARG A 220 16.59 -5.61 1.85
N SER A 221 16.62 -6.18 0.63
CA SER A 221 17.43 -5.74 -0.50
C SER A 221 16.62 -5.10 -1.63
N THR A 222 15.34 -4.81 -1.40
CA THR A 222 14.45 -4.26 -2.42
C THR A 222 13.67 -3.09 -1.81
N PRO A 223 13.86 -1.86 -2.31
CA PRO A 223 13.11 -0.69 -1.84
C PRO A 223 11.61 -0.93 -1.89
N VAL A 224 10.90 -0.57 -0.83
CA VAL A 224 9.46 -0.77 -0.67
C VAL A 224 8.76 0.51 -0.22
N PHE A 225 7.59 0.77 -0.80
CA PHE A 225 6.74 1.93 -0.54
C PHE A 225 5.36 1.46 -0.09
N PHE A 226 4.82 2.10 0.95
CA PHE A 226 3.55 1.73 1.56
C PHE A 226 2.60 2.92 1.49
N VAL A 227 1.40 2.69 0.97
CA VAL A 227 0.30 3.67 0.97
C VAL A 227 -0.75 3.16 1.95
N GLN A 228 -1.21 3.99 2.88
CA GLN A 228 -2.27 3.59 3.81
C GLN A 228 -3.64 3.63 3.14
N ASP A 229 -4.56 2.79 3.61
CA ASP A 229 -5.98 2.85 3.30
C ASP A 229 -6.83 2.71 4.58
N ASP A 230 -8.14 2.50 4.46
CA ASP A 230 -9.08 2.59 5.57
C ASP A 230 -8.73 1.65 6.72
N HIS A 231 -8.48 0.37 6.45
CA HIS A 231 -8.18 -0.58 7.51
C HIS A 231 -6.86 -0.28 8.27
N ASP A 232 -5.95 0.51 7.68
CA ASP A 232 -4.74 1.00 8.38
C ASP A 232 -5.06 2.07 9.44
N TYR A 233 -6.27 2.64 9.41
CA TYR A 233 -6.86 3.47 10.46
C TYR A 233 -7.68 2.67 11.48
N PHE A 234 -7.61 1.34 11.42
CA PHE A 234 -8.27 0.40 12.32
C PHE A 234 -9.81 0.47 12.24
N GLU A 235 -10.34 0.82 11.07
CA GLU A 235 -11.77 0.79 10.74
C GLU A 235 -11.96 0.58 9.22
N ASN A 236 -12.93 -0.23 8.79
CA ASN A 236 -13.47 -0.20 7.43
C ASN A 236 -14.22 1.11 7.18
N ASP A 237 -14.22 1.61 5.93
CA ASP A 237 -14.98 2.78 5.53
C ASP A 237 -16.50 2.52 5.44
N GLU A 238 -17.15 2.52 6.59
CA GLU A 238 -18.59 2.34 6.73
C GLU A 238 -19.31 3.65 7.06
N ALA A 239 -20.48 3.84 6.44
CA ALA A 239 -21.47 4.83 6.84
C ALA A 239 -22.85 4.20 6.95
N THR A 240 -23.38 4.20 8.16
CA THR A 240 -24.73 3.76 8.49
C THR A 240 -25.39 4.80 9.39
N GLU A 241 -26.68 4.62 9.69
CA GLU A 241 -27.37 5.46 10.67
C GLU A 241 -26.73 5.37 12.07
N GLN A 242 -26.05 4.26 12.39
CA GLN A 242 -25.37 4.09 13.68
C GLN A 242 -24.03 4.82 13.74
N MET A 243 -23.25 4.80 12.65
CA MET A 243 -21.90 5.36 12.65
C MET A 243 -21.43 5.70 11.24
N VAL A 244 -20.72 6.83 11.14
CA VAL A 244 -19.88 7.16 9.99
C VAL A 244 -18.43 7.11 10.46
N THR A 245 -17.64 6.22 9.87
CA THR A 245 -16.29 5.87 10.36
C THR A 245 -15.21 6.86 9.95
N PHE A 246 -15.38 7.51 8.80
CA PHE A 246 -14.44 8.52 8.30
C PHE A 246 -15.13 9.89 8.14
N PRO A 247 -14.40 11.02 8.22
CA PRO A 247 -12.94 11.17 8.34
C PRO A 247 -12.41 10.60 9.66
N PRO A 248 -11.14 10.16 9.72
CA PRO A 248 -10.63 9.47 10.90
C PRO A 248 -10.60 10.44 12.09
N ASP A 249 -11.05 9.96 13.23
CA ASP A 249 -10.89 10.72 14.47
C ASP A 249 -9.45 10.69 14.99
N ASP A 250 -9.17 11.48 16.01
CA ASP A 250 -7.82 11.63 16.56
C ASP A 250 -7.21 10.31 17.05
N PHE A 251 -8.01 9.37 17.57
CA PHE A 251 -7.46 8.08 18.01
C PHE A 251 -7.10 7.19 16.83
N MET A 252 -7.96 7.14 15.79
CA MET A 252 -7.67 6.44 14.54
C MET A 252 -6.39 6.96 13.90
N LEU A 253 -6.25 8.30 13.81
CA LEU A 253 -5.04 8.95 13.32
C LEU A 253 -3.80 8.57 14.12
N ARG A 254 -3.87 8.56 15.45
CA ARG A 254 -2.76 8.17 16.32
C ARG A 254 -2.34 6.71 16.12
N LEU A 255 -3.28 5.78 15.94
CA LEU A 255 -2.97 4.37 15.68
C LEU A 255 -2.34 4.15 14.29
N ALA A 256 -2.88 4.79 13.25
CA ALA A 256 -2.35 4.73 11.90
C ALA A 256 -0.91 5.25 11.84
N ARG A 257 -0.67 6.43 12.43
CA ARG A 257 0.67 7.02 12.52
C ARG A 257 1.62 6.16 13.36
N ALA A 258 1.16 5.60 14.48
CA ALA A 258 2.00 4.71 15.29
C ALA A 258 2.41 3.46 14.50
N SER A 259 1.48 2.87 13.73
CA SER A 259 1.73 1.70 12.89
C SER A 259 2.78 1.99 11.81
N GLN A 260 2.63 3.08 11.05
CA GLN A 260 3.64 3.48 10.07
C GLN A 260 5.00 3.74 10.74
N SER A 261 5.02 4.50 11.85
CA SER A 261 6.25 4.83 12.61
C SER A 261 7.11 3.60 12.92
N LEU A 262 6.46 2.54 13.40
CA LEU A 262 7.11 1.34 13.90
C LEU A 262 7.52 0.40 12.77
N TYR A 263 6.63 0.21 11.79
CA TYR A 263 6.70 -0.97 10.95
C TYR A 263 7.24 -0.71 9.54
N TYR A 264 6.80 0.35 8.85
CA TYR A 264 7.10 0.54 7.43
C TYR A 264 7.50 1.98 7.07
N PRO A 265 8.33 2.19 6.03
CA PRO A 265 8.86 3.51 5.71
C PRO A 265 7.78 4.55 5.38
N GLU A 266 7.94 5.76 5.93
CA GLU A 266 7.33 6.97 5.40
C GLU A 266 7.94 7.32 4.02
N PHE A 267 7.26 8.18 3.25
CA PHE A 267 7.79 8.64 1.97
C PHE A 267 8.98 9.58 2.17
N LEU A 268 10.09 9.27 1.52
CA LEU A 268 11.30 10.08 1.58
C LEU A 268 11.06 11.51 1.05
N PRO A 269 11.86 12.51 1.49
CA PRO A 269 11.86 13.83 0.89
C PRO A 269 12.15 13.77 -0.62
N ASP A 270 11.42 14.58 -1.38
CA ASP A 270 11.56 14.70 -2.83
C ASP A 270 11.36 16.17 -3.22
N ALA A 271 12.18 16.69 -4.13
CA ALA A 271 12.13 18.09 -4.53
C ALA A 271 10.82 18.47 -5.23
N ASN A 272 10.17 17.51 -5.88
CA ASN A 272 8.88 17.68 -6.55
C ASN A 272 7.69 17.43 -5.62
N ARG A 273 7.92 17.11 -4.34
CA ARG A 273 6.90 16.99 -3.31
C ARG A 273 7.01 18.16 -2.32
N PRO A 274 6.08 19.14 -2.37
CA PRO A 274 6.15 20.31 -1.51
C PRO A 274 6.15 19.96 -0.01
N LEU A 275 7.01 20.62 0.76
CA LEU A 275 7.05 20.47 2.22
C LEU A 275 5.76 20.93 2.92
N GLY A 276 4.98 21.80 2.26
CA GLY A 276 3.69 22.27 2.76
C GLY A 276 2.51 21.33 2.49
N LEU A 277 2.73 20.17 1.87
CA LEU A 277 1.65 19.18 1.71
C LEU A 277 1.17 18.68 3.09
N PRO A 278 -0.14 18.44 3.24
CA PRO A 278 -0.66 17.85 4.46
C PRO A 278 0.05 16.55 4.81
N SER A 279 0.31 16.32 6.10
CA SER A 279 1.04 15.14 6.58
C SER A 279 2.49 15.01 6.08
N ALA A 280 3.10 16.12 5.66
CA ALA A 280 4.55 16.22 5.48
C ALA A 280 5.20 16.92 6.69
N GLY A 281 6.41 16.47 7.06
CA GLY A 281 7.26 17.19 8.01
C GLY A 281 6.78 17.22 9.46
N GLY A 282 6.08 16.18 9.93
CA GLY A 282 5.73 16.04 11.36
C GLY A 282 6.96 16.10 12.27
N ALA A 283 6.86 16.82 13.39
CA ALA A 283 7.99 17.05 14.31
C ALA A 283 8.48 15.77 15.04
N ASP A 284 7.63 14.75 15.12
CA ASP A 284 7.89 13.42 15.68
C ASP A 284 8.54 12.45 14.68
N ARG A 285 8.97 12.96 13.52
CA ARG A 285 9.52 12.19 12.39
C ARG A 285 10.77 12.86 11.83
N MET A 286 11.42 12.18 10.89
CA MET A 286 12.52 12.77 10.12
C MET A 286 12.00 13.96 9.29
N PRO A 287 12.70 15.12 9.27
CA PRO A 287 12.23 16.30 8.55
C PRO A 287 11.93 16.05 7.07
N GLY A 288 10.77 16.50 6.62
CA GLY A 288 10.37 16.45 5.22
C GLY A 288 9.87 15.10 4.72
N VAL A 289 9.81 14.04 5.53
CA VAL A 289 9.09 12.81 5.12
C VAL A 289 7.60 13.07 4.96
N GLY A 290 6.94 12.29 4.11
CA GLY A 290 5.48 12.31 3.91
C GLY A 290 4.84 11.05 4.47
N GLU A 291 3.73 11.20 5.20
CA GLU A 291 2.99 10.04 5.72
C GLU A 291 1.89 9.58 4.76
N SER A 292 1.27 10.51 4.02
CA SER A 292 0.08 10.25 3.19
C SER A 292 0.25 10.54 1.70
N PHE A 293 1.26 11.32 1.33
CA PHE A 293 1.55 11.67 -0.06
C PHE A 293 3.02 11.43 -0.34
N GLY A 294 3.31 10.68 -1.41
CA GLY A 294 4.62 10.16 -1.71
C GLY A 294 4.97 10.19 -3.19
N THR A 295 6.27 10.13 -3.46
CA THR A 295 6.80 9.99 -4.82
C THR A 295 7.77 8.81 -4.89
N LEU A 296 7.74 8.12 -6.02
CA LEU A 296 8.85 7.29 -6.49
C LEU A 296 9.35 7.92 -7.78
N ARG A 297 10.60 8.38 -7.79
CA ARG A 297 11.25 8.95 -8.98
C ARG A 297 12.43 8.07 -9.40
N TYR A 298 12.39 7.58 -10.63
CA TYR A 298 13.42 6.72 -11.22
C TYR A 298 14.02 7.39 -12.47
N GLY A 299 14.99 8.29 -12.24
CA GLY A 299 15.57 9.15 -13.28
C GLY A 299 14.53 9.99 -14.03
N LYS A 300 14.69 10.11 -15.35
CA LYS A 300 13.69 10.68 -16.27
C LYS A 300 12.66 9.66 -16.77
N LEU A 301 12.76 8.39 -16.38
CA LEU A 301 11.87 7.37 -16.91
C LEU A 301 10.50 7.42 -16.24
N LEU A 302 10.46 7.35 -14.92
CA LEU A 302 9.22 7.14 -14.18
C LEU A 302 9.09 8.07 -12.97
N GLU A 303 7.89 8.61 -12.79
CA GLU A 303 7.41 9.20 -11.56
C GLU A 303 6.08 8.56 -11.16
N ILE A 304 5.97 8.07 -9.93
CA ILE A 304 4.72 7.56 -9.35
C ILE A 304 4.28 8.51 -8.23
N LEU A 305 3.04 8.97 -8.32
CA LEU A 305 2.37 9.82 -7.35
C LEU A 305 1.49 8.91 -6.46
N MET A 306 1.94 8.67 -5.24
CA MET A 306 1.27 7.78 -4.28
C MET A 306 0.48 8.59 -3.27
N TYR A 307 -0.78 8.23 -3.02
CA TYR A 307 -1.62 9.01 -2.12
C TYR A 307 -2.74 8.22 -1.42
N ASP A 308 -2.84 8.46 -0.11
CA ASP A 308 -3.88 7.99 0.80
C ASP A 308 -5.18 8.80 0.58
N CYS A 309 -6.29 8.10 0.36
CA CYS A 309 -7.62 8.68 0.10
C CYS A 309 -8.55 8.67 1.31
N ARG A 310 -8.05 8.39 2.52
CA ARG A 310 -8.84 8.25 3.75
C ARG A 310 -8.48 9.30 4.79
N ARG A 311 -7.19 9.58 5.00
CA ARG A 311 -6.74 10.46 6.11
C ARG A 311 -7.43 11.82 6.13
N HIS A 312 -7.55 12.41 4.96
CA HIS A 312 -7.96 13.78 4.75
C HIS A 312 -9.30 13.89 4.03
N MET A 313 -10.02 12.78 3.91
CA MET A 313 -11.32 12.82 3.26
C MET A 313 -12.27 13.74 4.01
N SER A 314 -13.25 14.30 3.31
CA SER A 314 -14.17 15.27 3.90
C SER A 314 -15.62 15.05 3.47
N LEU A 315 -16.53 15.31 4.39
CA LEU A 315 -17.98 15.21 4.23
C LEU A 315 -18.60 16.60 4.05
N LYS A 316 -18.31 17.24 2.91
CA LYS A 316 -18.72 18.62 2.61
C LYS A 316 -19.57 18.74 1.33
N GLY A 317 -20.34 17.70 1.03
CA GLY A 317 -21.23 17.65 -0.13
C GLY A 317 -20.48 17.92 -1.44
N PRO A 318 -20.89 18.90 -2.26
CA PRO A 318 -20.25 19.23 -3.53
C PRO A 318 -18.78 19.70 -3.44
N VAL A 319 -18.35 20.21 -2.28
CA VAL A 319 -16.96 20.66 -2.06
C VAL A 319 -16.15 19.69 -1.20
N GLY A 320 -16.68 18.49 -0.95
CA GLY A 320 -15.92 17.40 -0.33
C GLY A 320 -14.87 16.82 -1.28
N GLY A 321 -13.93 16.06 -0.74
CA GLY A 321 -12.88 15.38 -1.50
C GLY A 321 -12.25 14.28 -0.65
N PHE A 322 -11.60 13.31 -1.29
CA PHE A 322 -10.69 12.38 -0.61
C PHE A 322 -9.33 13.05 -0.35
N LEU A 323 -8.94 13.99 -1.21
CA LEU A 323 -7.69 14.73 -1.13
C LEU A 323 -7.94 16.20 -0.75
N PRO A 324 -7.08 16.81 0.07
CA PRO A 324 -7.02 18.25 0.24
C PRO A 324 -6.71 18.97 -1.07
N ASP A 325 -7.17 20.21 -1.21
CA ASP A 325 -6.96 21.03 -2.41
C ASP A 325 -5.49 21.16 -2.80
N SER A 326 -4.59 21.34 -1.82
CA SER A 326 -3.14 21.44 -2.07
C SER A 326 -2.51 20.15 -2.58
N ALA A 327 -3.03 18.99 -2.15
CA ALA A 327 -2.59 17.70 -2.66
C ALA A 327 -3.14 17.45 -4.06
N GLU A 328 -4.41 17.77 -4.32
CA GLU A 328 -4.98 17.72 -5.66
C GLU A 328 -4.21 18.62 -6.62
N GLU A 329 -3.95 19.87 -6.25
CA GLU A 329 -3.19 20.83 -7.07
C GLU A 329 -1.79 20.30 -7.38
N TRP A 330 -1.09 19.75 -6.39
CA TRP A 330 0.20 19.11 -6.59
C TRP A 330 0.13 17.98 -7.63
N LEU A 331 -0.84 17.07 -7.53
CA LEU A 331 -1.05 16.01 -8.52
C LEU A 331 -1.30 16.58 -9.93
N MET A 332 -2.12 17.63 -10.03
CA MET A 332 -2.40 18.30 -11.30
C MET A 332 -1.16 18.94 -11.92
N GLN A 333 -0.30 19.53 -11.11
CA GLN A 333 0.97 20.12 -11.53
C GLN A 333 1.92 19.03 -12.03
N ARG A 334 2.07 17.92 -11.28
CA ARG A 334 2.95 16.81 -11.66
C ARG A 334 2.53 16.10 -12.94
N MET A 335 1.22 15.90 -13.17
CA MET A 335 0.72 15.37 -14.45
C MET A 335 1.05 16.29 -15.65
N THR A 336 1.19 17.60 -15.42
CA THR A 336 1.56 18.58 -16.45
C THR A 336 3.06 18.64 -16.70
N ALA A 337 3.87 18.36 -15.66
CA ALA A 337 5.32 18.49 -15.71
C ALA A 337 5.96 17.50 -16.68
N GLN A 338 6.74 17.96 -17.65
CA GLN A 338 7.32 17.14 -18.72
C GLN A 338 8.71 16.54 -18.37
N GLU A 339 8.98 16.37 -17.08
CA GLU A 339 10.29 15.94 -16.59
C GLU A 339 10.54 14.43 -16.72
N THR A 340 9.47 13.63 -16.91
CA THR A 340 9.53 12.17 -17.06
C THR A 340 8.82 11.65 -18.29
N HIS A 341 9.22 10.46 -18.74
CA HIS A 341 8.49 9.71 -19.76
C HIS A 341 7.13 9.17 -19.25
N HIS A 342 7.07 8.76 -17.98
CA HIS A 342 5.84 8.28 -17.33
C HIS A 342 5.51 9.06 -16.06
N VAL A 343 4.22 9.34 -15.88
CA VAL A 343 3.62 9.80 -14.62
C VAL A 343 2.46 8.88 -14.31
N VAL A 344 2.51 8.22 -13.16
CA VAL A 344 1.52 7.23 -12.72
C VAL A 344 0.84 7.73 -11.47
N ASN A 345 -0.49 7.69 -11.43
CA ASN A 345 -1.25 7.96 -10.23
C ASN A 345 -1.52 6.67 -9.47
N LEU A 346 -1.37 6.71 -8.15
CA LEU A 346 -1.56 5.55 -7.28
C LEU A 346 -2.37 5.95 -6.04
N PRO A 347 -3.71 6.07 -6.19
CA PRO A 347 -4.62 6.22 -5.07
C PRO A 347 -4.74 4.93 -4.25
N SER A 348 -5.02 5.05 -2.96
CA SER A 348 -5.53 3.91 -2.18
C SER A 348 -6.94 3.48 -2.67
N THR A 349 -7.81 4.45 -3.00
CA THR A 349 -9.17 4.21 -3.50
C THR A 349 -9.25 3.93 -5.02
N PRO A 350 -9.89 2.83 -5.44
CA PRO A 350 -9.88 2.38 -6.84
C PRO A 350 -10.55 3.25 -7.87
N ILE A 351 -9.94 3.30 -9.05
CA ILE A 351 -10.49 3.94 -10.24
C ILE A 351 -11.01 2.84 -11.19
N GLY A 352 -12.20 3.00 -11.74
CA GLY A 352 -12.74 2.16 -12.81
C GLY A 352 -13.76 1.10 -12.38
N TRP A 353 -13.77 0.72 -11.10
CA TRP A 353 -14.67 -0.31 -10.55
C TRP A 353 -15.22 0.10 -9.19
N ALA A 354 -16.39 -0.41 -8.85
CA ALA A 354 -17.02 -0.30 -7.54
C ALA A 354 -17.64 -1.63 -7.13
N ALA A 355 -17.87 -1.81 -5.84
CA ALA A 355 -18.67 -2.89 -5.26
C ALA A 355 -19.76 -2.34 -4.31
N GLY A 356 -20.12 -1.07 -4.45
CA GLY A 356 -21.12 -0.41 -3.60
C GLY A 356 -20.61 -0.04 -2.21
N LYS A 357 -19.29 -0.10 -1.97
CA LYS A 357 -18.64 0.30 -0.70
C LYS A 357 -18.82 1.81 -0.48
N TRP A 358 -19.02 2.29 0.75
CA TRP A 358 -19.36 3.70 0.98
C TRP A 358 -18.26 4.66 0.51
N GLY A 359 -17.00 4.42 0.91
CA GLY A 359 -15.83 5.26 0.57
C GLY A 359 -15.32 5.14 -0.87
N GLU A 360 -16.21 5.00 -1.85
CA GLU A 360 -15.88 4.94 -3.28
C GLU A 360 -16.08 6.31 -3.96
N TRP A 361 -15.37 6.54 -5.08
CA TRP A 361 -15.59 7.70 -5.95
C TRP A 361 -16.99 7.75 -6.56
N TYR A 362 -17.75 6.64 -6.47
CA TYR A 362 -18.95 6.38 -7.23
C TYR A 362 -20.20 6.32 -6.31
N PRO A 363 -21.31 6.98 -6.70
CA PRO A 363 -22.52 7.09 -5.89
C PRO A 363 -23.41 5.84 -5.93
N ASP A 364 -23.00 4.81 -6.65
CA ASP A 364 -23.85 3.68 -6.96
C ASP A 364 -23.85 2.59 -5.91
N LEU A 365 -24.95 1.85 -5.93
CA LEU A 365 -25.22 0.68 -5.11
C LEU A 365 -25.68 -0.46 -6.01
N LEU A 366 -25.53 -1.69 -5.51
CA LEU A 366 -26.10 -2.87 -6.15
C LEU A 366 -27.63 -2.75 -6.23
N GLN A 367 -28.16 -2.88 -7.44
CA GLN A 367 -29.59 -2.83 -7.73
C GLN A 367 -30.19 -4.25 -7.84
N PRO A 368 -31.53 -4.40 -7.74
CA PRO A 368 -32.19 -5.72 -7.87
C PRO A 368 -31.90 -6.46 -9.19
N ASN A 369 -31.49 -5.76 -10.24
CA ASN A 369 -31.11 -6.35 -11.52
C ASN A 369 -29.66 -6.87 -11.57
N GLY A 370 -28.95 -6.85 -10.43
CA GLY A 370 -27.57 -7.32 -10.30
C GLY A 370 -26.50 -6.35 -10.79
N LYS A 371 -26.87 -5.13 -11.22
CA LYS A 371 -25.93 -4.10 -11.69
C LYS A 371 -25.82 -2.95 -10.69
N LEU A 372 -24.72 -2.21 -10.77
CA LEU A 372 -24.57 -0.95 -10.06
C LEU A 372 -25.46 0.14 -10.67
N GLY A 373 -26.07 0.96 -9.83
CA GLY A 373 -26.91 2.08 -10.25
C GLY A 373 -27.18 3.06 -9.12
N THR A 374 -27.80 4.19 -9.46
CA THR A 374 -28.04 5.33 -8.56
C THR A 374 -29.51 5.54 -8.26
N ALA A 375 -30.36 4.52 -8.43
CA ALA A 375 -31.80 4.63 -8.15
C ALA A 375 -32.05 4.90 -6.65
N ASN A 376 -31.18 4.35 -5.79
CA ASN A 376 -31.13 4.64 -4.36
C ASN A 376 -29.90 5.50 -4.06
N ALA A 377 -30.06 6.53 -3.24
CA ALA A 377 -28.95 7.36 -2.80
C ALA A 377 -28.04 6.56 -1.83
N LYS A 378 -26.74 6.51 -2.13
CA LYS A 378 -25.74 5.97 -1.22
C LYS A 378 -25.62 6.87 0.02
N TYR A 379 -25.90 6.31 1.19
CA TYR A 379 -25.98 7.04 2.46
C TYR A 379 -24.70 7.83 2.72
N TRP A 380 -24.82 9.14 2.98
CA TRP A 380 -23.70 10.05 3.23
C TRP A 380 -22.59 10.04 2.17
N TRP A 381 -22.88 9.62 0.94
CA TRP A 381 -21.94 9.77 -0.15
C TRP A 381 -21.84 11.23 -0.59
N GLN A 382 -20.64 11.68 -0.98
CA GLN A 382 -20.37 13.09 -1.26
C GLN A 382 -20.15 13.33 -2.74
N GLN A 383 -20.94 14.23 -3.34
CA GLN A 383 -20.78 14.63 -4.75
C GLN A 383 -19.38 15.15 -5.07
N GLY A 384 -18.74 15.83 -4.12
CA GLY A 384 -17.39 16.36 -4.28
C GLY A 384 -16.34 15.27 -4.52
N TRP A 385 -16.51 14.06 -3.98
CA TRP A 385 -15.61 12.93 -4.25
C TRP A 385 -15.58 12.61 -5.74
N ARG A 386 -16.76 12.48 -6.34
CA ARG A 386 -16.89 12.28 -7.79
C ARG A 386 -16.32 13.43 -8.61
N LEU A 387 -16.55 14.67 -8.18
CA LEU A 387 -16.04 15.84 -8.90
C LEU A 387 -14.51 15.90 -8.86
N GLN A 388 -13.88 15.51 -7.75
CA GLN A 388 -12.42 15.38 -7.63
C GLN A 388 -11.87 14.25 -8.52
N HIS A 389 -12.50 13.07 -8.48
CA HIS A 389 -12.20 11.97 -9.41
C HIS A 389 -12.20 12.45 -10.87
N ASP A 390 -13.25 13.16 -11.27
CA ASP A 390 -13.44 13.60 -12.64
C ASP A 390 -12.39 14.62 -13.09
N ARG A 391 -11.94 15.51 -12.20
CA ARG A 391 -10.83 16.43 -12.50
C ARG A 391 -9.52 15.67 -12.67
N LEU A 392 -9.26 14.67 -11.82
CA LEU A 392 -8.04 13.84 -11.90
C LEU A 392 -8.01 13.04 -13.20
N LEU A 393 -9.12 12.41 -13.61
CA LEU A 393 -9.19 11.65 -14.86
C LEU A 393 -9.02 12.54 -16.10
N GLN A 394 -9.68 13.71 -16.13
CA GLN A 394 -9.52 14.68 -17.21
C GLN A 394 -8.08 15.14 -17.33
N ARG A 395 -7.43 15.45 -16.20
CA ARG A 395 -6.04 15.87 -16.21
C ARG A 395 -5.11 14.76 -16.69
N ALA A 396 -5.31 13.54 -16.22
CA ALA A 396 -4.52 12.40 -16.66
C ALA A 396 -4.68 12.16 -18.17
N SER A 397 -5.92 12.12 -18.67
CA SER A 397 -6.22 11.94 -20.09
C SER A 397 -5.66 13.09 -20.95
N SER A 398 -5.57 14.32 -20.42
CA SER A 398 -4.96 15.44 -21.15
C SER A 398 -3.45 15.32 -21.38
N MET A 399 -2.76 14.40 -20.69
CA MET A 399 -1.32 14.20 -20.86
C MET A 399 -0.97 13.68 -22.26
N GLN A 400 0.23 14.00 -22.73
CA GLN A 400 0.85 13.40 -23.92
C GLN A 400 1.59 12.09 -23.58
N ARG A 401 1.15 11.38 -22.53
CA ARG A 401 1.76 10.19 -21.91
C ARG A 401 0.65 9.19 -21.58
N ILE A 402 1.01 7.97 -21.17
CA ILE A 402 0.03 6.96 -20.73
C ILE A 402 -0.67 7.46 -19.45
N PRO A 403 -2.01 7.63 -19.45
CA PRO A 403 -2.77 8.05 -18.27
C PRO A 403 -3.05 6.84 -17.36
N LEU A 404 -2.05 6.44 -16.56
CA LEU A 404 -2.11 5.22 -15.76
C LEU A 404 -2.52 5.48 -14.30
N PHE A 405 -3.48 4.69 -13.82
CA PHE A 405 -3.84 4.55 -12.41
C PHE A 405 -3.62 3.12 -11.93
N LEU A 406 -2.96 2.98 -10.77
CA LEU A 406 -2.79 1.71 -10.06
C LEU A 406 -3.50 1.82 -8.71
N SER A 407 -4.32 0.84 -8.32
CA SER A 407 -5.10 0.96 -7.08
C SER A 407 -5.39 -0.38 -6.39
N GLY A 408 -5.79 -0.30 -5.12
CA GLY A 408 -5.97 -1.40 -4.18
C GLY A 408 -7.44 -1.70 -3.80
N ASP A 409 -7.71 -1.90 -2.50
CA ASP A 409 -9.02 -1.92 -1.78
C ASP A 409 -10.09 -2.95 -2.21
N LEU A 410 -10.36 -3.11 -3.50
CA LEU A 410 -11.52 -3.87 -4.00
C LEU A 410 -11.32 -5.39 -3.98
N HIS A 411 -10.19 -5.88 -3.44
CA HIS A 411 -9.84 -7.31 -3.36
C HIS A 411 -10.02 -8.03 -4.70
N ALA A 412 -9.50 -7.44 -5.77
CA ALA A 412 -9.56 -8.02 -7.10
C ALA A 412 -8.32 -7.67 -7.94
N LEU A 413 -8.13 -8.45 -9.02
CA LEU A 413 -7.26 -8.11 -10.14
C LEU A 413 -8.13 -7.64 -11.31
N ALA A 414 -7.79 -6.54 -11.96
CA ALA A 414 -8.51 -6.04 -13.13
C ALA A 414 -7.63 -5.10 -13.96
N GLU A 415 -7.94 -4.99 -15.25
CA GLU A 415 -7.39 -3.94 -16.11
C GLU A 415 -8.46 -3.46 -17.10
N GLY A 416 -8.48 -2.16 -17.35
CA GLY A 416 -9.35 -1.59 -18.35
C GLY A 416 -8.97 -0.17 -18.77
N ARG A 417 -9.62 0.27 -19.85
CA ARG A 417 -9.43 1.59 -20.47
C ARG A 417 -10.72 2.38 -20.38
N ILE A 418 -10.71 3.46 -19.61
CA ILE A 418 -11.86 4.33 -19.42
C ILE A 418 -11.91 5.32 -20.58
N HIS A 419 -12.97 5.24 -21.38
CA HIS A 419 -13.19 6.07 -22.55
C HIS A 419 -14.14 7.24 -22.27
N ARG A 420 -15.08 7.07 -21.34
CA ARG A 420 -16.07 8.09 -21.02
C ARG A 420 -16.54 7.99 -19.57
N TYR A 421 -16.87 9.12 -18.97
CA TYR A 421 -17.67 9.13 -17.75
C TYR A 421 -18.76 10.21 -17.80
N GLY A 422 -20.02 9.81 -17.98
CA GLY A 422 -21.11 10.76 -18.17
C GLY A 422 -20.88 11.63 -19.41
N LYS A 423 -20.60 12.92 -19.20
CA LYS A 423 -20.33 13.90 -20.27
C LYS A 423 -18.83 14.05 -20.59
N LEU A 424 -17.94 13.48 -19.79
CA LEU A 424 -16.50 13.59 -19.97
C LEU A 424 -16.02 12.55 -20.97
N ASP A 425 -15.31 12.98 -22.00
CA ASP A 425 -14.76 12.14 -23.06
C ASP A 425 -13.23 12.03 -22.91
N PHE A 426 -12.75 10.80 -22.80
CA PHE A 426 -11.34 10.43 -22.69
C PHE A 426 -10.86 9.65 -23.92
N SER A 427 -11.68 9.45 -24.95
CA SER A 427 -11.39 8.60 -26.12
C SER A 427 -10.08 8.97 -26.84
N ARG A 428 -9.68 10.25 -26.79
CA ARG A 428 -8.40 10.75 -27.31
C ARG A 428 -7.18 10.16 -26.59
N ASN A 429 -7.28 9.89 -25.30
CA ASN A 429 -6.24 9.24 -24.50
C ASN A 429 -6.89 8.53 -23.30
N PRO A 430 -7.46 7.32 -23.51
CA PRO A 430 -8.27 6.62 -22.52
C PRO A 430 -7.46 6.34 -21.25
N VAL A 431 -8.08 6.55 -20.09
CA VAL A 431 -7.41 6.31 -18.80
C VAL A 431 -7.22 4.81 -18.60
N VAL A 432 -5.98 4.38 -18.42
CA VAL A 432 -5.64 2.98 -18.09
C VAL A 432 -5.78 2.82 -16.59
N SER A 433 -6.63 1.91 -16.14
CA SER A 433 -6.80 1.58 -14.73
C SER A 433 -6.45 0.13 -14.45
N VAL A 434 -5.76 -0.11 -13.33
CA VAL A 434 -5.32 -1.44 -12.90
C VAL A 434 -5.62 -1.65 -11.41
N LEU A 435 -6.32 -2.75 -11.10
CA LEU A 435 -6.37 -3.30 -9.74
C LEU A 435 -5.23 -4.31 -9.59
N THR A 436 -4.28 -4.03 -8.69
CA THR A 436 -2.96 -4.70 -8.70
C THR A 436 -2.95 -6.08 -8.07
N GLY A 437 -4.04 -6.45 -7.38
CA GLY A 437 -4.27 -7.77 -6.78
C GLY A 437 -4.02 -7.82 -5.27
N PRO A 438 -4.96 -8.41 -4.50
CA PRO A 438 -4.82 -8.56 -3.05
C PRO A 438 -3.91 -9.74 -2.68
N ILE A 439 -3.20 -9.66 -1.56
CA ILE A 439 -2.34 -10.77 -1.09
C ILE A 439 -3.05 -11.64 -0.04
N GLY A 440 -3.86 -11.04 0.84
CA GLY A 440 -4.34 -11.67 2.07
C GLY A 440 -5.81 -12.06 2.12
N THR A 441 -6.61 -11.73 1.10
CA THR A 441 -8.06 -11.89 1.09
C THR A 441 -8.48 -13.36 1.24
N GLY A 442 -9.24 -13.64 2.28
CA GLY A 442 -9.84 -14.97 2.48
C GLY A 442 -11.35 -15.00 2.15
N PRO A 443 -12.02 -16.14 2.39
CA PRO A 443 -13.34 -16.43 1.83
C PRO A 443 -14.44 -15.43 2.19
N LYS A 444 -14.39 -14.82 3.37
CA LYS A 444 -15.40 -13.85 3.84
C LYS A 444 -15.11 -12.40 3.47
N ALA A 445 -13.91 -12.12 3.00
CA ALA A 445 -13.47 -10.77 2.69
C ALA A 445 -13.67 -10.39 1.21
N TRP A 446 -13.99 -11.35 0.33
CA TRP A 446 -14.33 -11.03 -1.07
C TRP A 446 -15.57 -10.12 -1.14
N PRO A 447 -15.56 -9.07 -1.99
CA PRO A 447 -16.71 -8.19 -2.18
C PRO A 447 -17.99 -8.94 -2.55
N SER A 448 -17.92 -9.99 -3.36
CA SER A 448 -19.08 -10.81 -3.72
C SER A 448 -19.75 -11.46 -2.51
N VAL A 449 -18.96 -11.82 -1.50
CA VAL A 449 -19.44 -12.44 -0.26
C VAL A 449 -19.86 -11.38 0.75
N TRP A 450 -19.05 -10.33 0.92
CA TRP A 450 -19.27 -9.29 1.92
C TRP A 450 -20.37 -8.30 1.54
N ARG A 451 -20.42 -7.91 0.25
CA ARG A 451 -21.31 -6.87 -0.29
C ARG A 451 -22.38 -7.43 -1.22
N GLY A 452 -22.34 -8.73 -1.53
CA GLY A 452 -23.29 -9.38 -2.44
C GLY A 452 -23.02 -9.10 -3.91
N THR A 453 -21.92 -8.43 -4.26
CA THR A 453 -21.50 -8.20 -5.65
C THR A 453 -19.98 -8.21 -5.77
N PRO A 454 -19.41 -8.85 -6.81
CA PRO A 454 -18.02 -8.60 -7.16
C PRO A 454 -17.85 -7.13 -7.59
N PRO A 455 -16.62 -6.62 -7.72
CA PRO A 455 -16.42 -5.33 -8.35
C PRO A 455 -16.97 -5.32 -9.78
N GLN A 456 -17.63 -4.22 -10.15
CA GLN A 456 -18.21 -4.00 -11.47
C GLN A 456 -17.90 -2.57 -11.94
N PRO A 457 -17.90 -2.32 -13.26
CA PRO A 457 -17.91 -0.95 -13.79
C PRO A 457 -19.05 -0.11 -13.17
N PRO A 458 -18.74 1.09 -12.64
CA PRO A 458 -19.73 1.99 -12.09
C PRO A 458 -20.73 2.46 -13.16
N SER A 459 -21.92 2.79 -12.71
CA SER A 459 -22.97 3.36 -13.55
C SER A 459 -22.51 4.62 -14.29
N GLY A 460 -22.70 4.63 -15.61
CA GLY A 460 -22.32 5.74 -16.49
C GLY A 460 -20.82 5.83 -16.84
N LEU A 461 -19.98 4.95 -16.30
CA LEU A 461 -18.59 4.81 -16.69
C LEU A 461 -18.49 3.84 -17.88
N GLU A 462 -17.89 4.29 -18.98
CA GLU A 462 -17.56 3.42 -20.11
C GLU A 462 -16.10 3.01 -20.00
N ILE A 463 -15.91 1.77 -19.58
CA ILE A 463 -14.62 1.11 -19.46
C ILE A 463 -14.58 -0.11 -20.36
N GLU A 464 -13.54 -0.19 -21.18
CA GLU A 464 -13.19 -1.37 -21.94
C GLU A 464 -12.29 -2.27 -21.08
N GLU A 465 -12.85 -3.35 -20.54
CA GLU A 465 -12.13 -4.27 -19.67
C GLU A 465 -11.31 -5.27 -20.50
N GLY A 466 -9.99 -5.20 -20.39
CA GLY A 466 -9.12 -6.27 -20.92
C GLY A 466 -8.93 -7.42 -19.94
N LEU A 467 -9.12 -7.16 -18.64
CA LEU A 467 -9.31 -8.15 -17.58
C LEU A 467 -10.46 -7.67 -16.68
N LYS A 468 -11.59 -8.37 -16.75
CA LYS A 468 -12.70 -8.17 -15.82
C LYS A 468 -12.24 -8.44 -14.38
N PRO A 469 -12.82 -7.76 -13.37
CA PRO A 469 -12.51 -8.00 -11.96
C PRO A 469 -12.52 -9.48 -11.60
N LEU A 470 -11.36 -9.93 -11.12
CA LEU A 470 -11.10 -11.30 -10.72
C LEU A 470 -10.83 -11.35 -9.21
N GLU A 471 -11.75 -11.97 -8.47
CA GLU A 471 -11.62 -12.21 -7.02
C GLU A 471 -10.71 -13.42 -6.73
N LYS A 472 -9.40 -13.16 -6.88
CA LYS A 472 -8.31 -14.03 -6.50
C LYS A 472 -7.21 -13.21 -5.83
N ASN A 473 -6.42 -13.87 -4.97
CA ASN A 473 -5.22 -13.26 -4.45
C ASN A 473 -4.14 -13.23 -5.54
N GLY A 474 -3.20 -12.32 -5.46
CA GLY A 474 -2.26 -12.09 -6.54
C GLY A 474 -1.43 -10.83 -6.36
N PHE A 475 -0.64 -10.55 -7.38
CA PHE A 475 0.15 -9.33 -7.50
C PHE A 475 0.38 -9.02 -8.98
N SER A 476 0.92 -7.84 -9.25
CA SER A 476 1.26 -7.39 -10.60
C SER A 476 2.76 -7.09 -10.71
N ILE A 477 3.38 -7.50 -11.82
CA ILE A 477 4.71 -7.06 -12.24
C ILE A 477 4.53 -6.04 -13.37
N LEU A 478 5.09 -4.85 -13.21
CA LEU A 478 5.01 -3.78 -14.19
C LEU A 478 6.42 -3.41 -14.68
N ASP A 479 6.63 -3.47 -15.98
CA ASP A 479 7.86 -3.09 -16.65
C ASP A 479 7.63 -1.81 -17.45
N PHE A 480 8.40 -0.76 -17.14
CA PHE A 480 8.37 0.49 -17.89
C PHE A 480 9.62 0.63 -18.75
N THR A 481 9.43 1.09 -19.97
CA THR A 481 10.48 1.56 -20.90
C THR A 481 10.09 2.95 -21.40
N GLU A 482 10.87 3.60 -22.25
CA GLU A 482 10.63 5.01 -22.62
C GLU A 482 9.22 5.29 -23.18
N ASP A 483 8.68 4.37 -23.98
CA ASP A 483 7.47 4.55 -24.77
C ASP A 483 6.30 3.64 -24.35
N GLN A 484 6.55 2.64 -23.51
CA GLN A 484 5.52 1.68 -23.11
C GLN A 484 5.65 1.19 -21.67
N MET A 485 4.53 0.68 -21.17
CA MET A 485 4.42 -0.11 -19.94
C MET A 485 3.84 -1.49 -20.29
N GLU A 486 4.45 -2.55 -19.77
CA GLU A 486 3.92 -3.91 -19.80
C GLU A 486 3.54 -4.36 -18.38
N ALA A 487 2.36 -4.95 -18.23
CA ALA A 487 1.91 -5.51 -16.96
C ALA A 487 1.67 -7.02 -17.08
N GLN A 488 2.04 -7.75 -16.02
CA GLN A 488 1.81 -9.18 -15.87
C GLN A 488 1.09 -9.44 -14.55
N PHE A 489 -0.02 -10.18 -14.60
CA PHE A 489 -0.84 -10.49 -13.43
C PHE A 489 -0.67 -11.93 -13.02
N PHE A 490 -0.55 -12.13 -11.71
CA PHE A 490 -0.40 -13.43 -11.08
C PHE A 490 -1.59 -13.65 -10.15
N SER A 491 -2.13 -14.86 -10.12
CA SER A 491 -3.29 -15.15 -9.27
C SER A 491 -3.25 -16.53 -8.64
N TRP A 492 -3.71 -16.62 -7.40
CA TRP A 492 -3.95 -17.83 -6.66
C TRP A 492 -5.13 -17.63 -5.68
N LYS A 493 -5.82 -18.70 -5.33
CA LYS A 493 -6.93 -18.68 -4.36
C LYS A 493 -6.84 -19.89 -3.44
N MET A 494 -7.41 -19.80 -2.24
CA MET A 494 -7.25 -20.81 -1.18
C MET A 494 -7.81 -22.20 -1.52
N ASP A 495 -8.70 -22.29 -2.50
CA ASP A 495 -9.23 -23.53 -3.05
C ASP A 495 -8.32 -24.17 -4.12
N GLU A 496 -7.24 -23.48 -4.51
CA GLU A 496 -6.22 -23.99 -5.41
C GLU A 496 -5.07 -24.63 -4.61
N PRO A 497 -4.39 -25.68 -5.14
CA PRO A 497 -3.28 -26.33 -4.44
C PRO A 497 -2.16 -25.34 -4.09
N GLU A 498 -1.68 -25.37 -2.85
CA GLU A 498 -0.61 -24.47 -2.39
C GLU A 498 0.71 -24.68 -3.15
N GLN A 499 0.97 -25.87 -3.69
CA GLN A 499 2.16 -26.16 -4.49
C GLN A 499 2.25 -25.28 -5.74
N ARG A 500 1.13 -24.71 -6.22
CA ARG A 500 1.13 -23.77 -7.34
C ARG A 500 1.81 -22.45 -7.01
N LEU A 501 1.93 -22.09 -5.73
CA LEU A 501 2.62 -20.88 -5.31
C LEU A 501 4.13 -20.94 -5.56
N ASP A 502 4.70 -22.15 -5.61
CA ASP A 502 6.13 -22.37 -5.81
C ASP A 502 6.58 -22.11 -7.27
N ASP A 503 5.65 -22.13 -8.23
CA ASP A 503 5.90 -21.80 -9.64
C ASP A 503 4.74 -21.02 -10.28
N LEU A 504 4.32 -19.94 -9.63
CA LEU A 504 3.21 -19.13 -10.14
C LEU A 504 3.60 -18.43 -11.45
N LYS A 505 2.88 -18.76 -12.54
CA LYS A 505 3.03 -18.12 -13.84
C LYS A 505 2.01 -17.00 -14.01
N PRO A 506 2.32 -15.95 -14.80
CA PRO A 506 1.33 -14.92 -15.10
C PRO A 506 0.20 -15.49 -15.93
N PHE A 507 -1.04 -15.16 -15.57
CA PHE A 507 -2.25 -15.62 -16.24
C PHE A 507 -2.82 -14.59 -17.23
N HIS A 508 -2.45 -13.32 -17.07
CA HIS A 508 -2.86 -12.22 -17.92
C HIS A 508 -1.70 -11.24 -18.14
N ARG A 509 -1.63 -10.66 -19.34
CA ARG A 509 -0.65 -9.65 -19.72
C ARG A 509 -1.30 -8.59 -20.59
N PHE A 510 -0.91 -7.33 -20.42
CA PHE A 510 -1.25 -6.28 -21.36
C PHE A 510 -0.10 -5.28 -21.53
N THR A 511 -0.14 -4.55 -22.64
CA THR A 511 0.80 -3.45 -22.92
C THR A 511 0.01 -2.17 -23.10
N ALA A 512 0.45 -1.09 -22.47
CA ALA A 512 0.03 0.27 -22.76
C ALA A 512 1.20 1.00 -23.43
N LYS A 513 0.93 1.64 -24.58
CA LYS A 513 1.92 2.43 -25.31
C LYS A 513 1.53 3.88 -25.31
N ARG A 514 2.53 4.76 -25.24
CA ARG A 514 2.34 6.18 -25.53
C ARG A 514 1.77 6.30 -26.94
N ARG A 515 0.70 7.09 -27.09
CA ARG A 515 0.18 7.41 -28.43
C ARG A 515 1.19 8.30 -29.15
N ALA A 516 1.42 8.00 -30.44
CA ALA A 516 2.33 8.73 -31.31
C ALA A 516 1.84 10.17 -31.57
#